data_AF-A0A6L4X382-F1
#
_entry.id   AF-A0A6L4X382-F1
#
_cell.length_a   1.000
_cell.length_b   1.000
_cell.length_c   1.000
_cell.angle_alpha   90.00
_cell.angle_beta   90.00
_cell.angle_gamma   90.00
#
_symmetry.space_group_name_H-M   'P 1'
#
loop_
_entity.id
_entity.type
_entity.pdbx_description
1 polymer ?
#
loop_
_entity_poly.entity_id
_entity_poly.type
_entity_poly.pdbx_seq_one_letter_code
_entity_poly.pdbx_strand_id
1 'polypeptide(L)'
;MGYLLIIDMLPTYGLLFYVLVSVCVLVLLHGLRKTSLDRRRLRFVTAATLVDSWICALFAALVYVMAAPASQPDMTDFYVMYRPASLGVLLVLFLAQVGYGIRAIRR
;
A
#
# COMPACT_ATOMS: atom_id res chain seq x y z
N MET A 1 -10.16 -23.03 16.63
CA MET A 1 -10.85 -22.79 15.35
C MET A 1 -10.75 -21.33 14.90
N GLY A 2 -11.20 -20.34 15.68
CA GLY A 2 -11.14 -18.92 15.26
C GLY A 2 -9.74 -18.33 15.03
N TYR A 3 -8.73 -18.74 15.81
CA TYR A 3 -7.36 -18.23 15.67
C TYR A 3 -6.66 -18.64 14.36
N LEU A 4 -6.97 -19.83 13.84
CA LEU A 4 -6.43 -20.29 12.56
C LEU A 4 -6.97 -19.41 11.42
N LEU A 5 -8.27 -19.13 11.43
CA LEU A 5 -8.92 -18.27 10.43
C LEU A 5 -8.38 -16.83 10.40
N ILE A 6 -7.99 -16.28 11.57
CA ILE A 6 -7.39 -14.94 11.64
C ILE A 6 -6.00 -14.92 11.01
N ILE A 7 -5.19 -15.95 11.28
CA ILE A 7 -3.83 -16.09 10.72
C ILE A 7 -3.91 -16.31 9.20
N ASP A 8 -4.83 -17.16 8.75
CA ASP A 8 -5.04 -17.46 7.32
C ASP A 8 -5.43 -16.23 6.52
N MET A 9 -6.14 -15.28 7.12
CA MET A 9 -6.59 -14.06 6.43
C MET A 9 -5.61 -12.89 6.56
N LEU A 10 -4.55 -13.01 7.37
CA LEU A 10 -3.60 -11.94 7.64
C LEU A 10 -2.91 -11.41 6.37
N PRO A 11 -2.45 -12.25 5.41
CA PRO A 11 -1.91 -11.76 4.14
C PRO A 11 -2.93 -10.93 3.36
N THR A 12 -4.19 -11.37 3.33
CA THR A 12 -5.29 -10.67 2.66
C THR A 12 -5.60 -9.34 3.33
N TYR A 13 -5.66 -9.29 4.67
CA TYR A 13 -5.87 -8.05 5.40
C TYR A 13 -4.72 -7.05 5.20
N GLY A 14 -3.47 -7.51 5.11
CA GLY A 14 -2.33 -6.67 4.76
C GLY A 14 -2.49 -6.00 3.39
N LEU A 15 -2.96 -6.74 2.38
CA LEU A 15 -3.24 -6.20 1.05
C LEU A 15 -4.39 -5.16 1.08
N LEU A 16 -5.51 -5.51 1.73
CA LEU A 16 -6.66 -4.61 1.83
C LEU A 16 -6.32 -3.32 2.59
N PHE A 17 -5.52 -3.43 3.65
CA PHE A 17 -4.98 -2.28 4.36
C PHE A 17 -4.23 -1.34 3.42
N TYR A 18 -3.32 -1.85 2.60
CA TYR A 18 -2.58 -0.98 1.69
C TYR A 18 -3.42 -0.44 0.53
N VAL A 19 -4.43 -1.18 0.06
CA VAL A 19 -5.41 -0.65 -0.90
C VAL A 19 -6.14 0.56 -0.30
N LEU A 20 -6.59 0.47 0.95
CA LEU A 20 -7.23 1.59 1.64
C LEU A 20 -6.28 2.79 1.81
N VAL A 21 -5.06 2.56 2.30
CA VAL A 21 -4.00 3.59 2.39
C VAL A 21 -3.78 4.24 1.03
N SER A 22 -3.71 3.44 -0.03
CA SER A 22 -3.51 3.93 -1.39
C SER A 22 -4.62 4.85 -1.87
N VAL A 23 -5.88 4.49 -1.59
CA VAL A 23 -7.03 5.35 -1.90
C VAL A 23 -6.92 6.69 -1.14
N CYS A 24 -6.64 6.65 0.16
CA CYS A 24 -6.47 7.85 0.99
C CYS A 24 -5.35 8.77 0.45
N VAL A 25 -4.19 8.20 0.13
CA VAL A 25 -3.05 8.93 -0.44
C VAL A 25 -3.41 9.56 -1.78
N LEU A 26 -4.07 8.82 -2.68
CA LEU A 26 -4.47 9.35 -3.98
C LEU A 26 -5.48 10.50 -3.85
N VAL A 27 -6.44 10.39 -2.95
CA VAL A 27 -7.40 11.46 -2.65
C VAL A 27 -6.69 12.70 -2.09
N LEU A 28 -5.75 12.52 -1.17
CA LEU A 28 -4.95 13.61 -0.60
C LEU A 28 -4.11 14.31 -1.68
N LEU A 29 -3.35 13.54 -2.47
CA LEU A 29 -2.52 14.09 -3.56
C LEU A 29 -3.38 14.80 -4.62
N HIS A 30 -4.57 14.27 -4.92
CA HIS A 30 -5.53 14.93 -5.81
C HIS A 30 -6.03 16.26 -5.22
N GLY A 31 -6.35 16.28 -3.92
CA GLY A 31 -6.78 17.47 -3.19
C GLY A 31 -5.70 18.56 -3.18
N LEU A 32 -4.44 18.18 -2.91
CA LEU A 32 -3.30 19.10 -2.90
C LEU A 32 -3.13 19.85 -4.23
N ARG A 33 -3.47 19.24 -5.37
CA ARG A 33 -3.43 19.92 -6.68
C ARG A 33 -4.34 21.15 -6.74
N LYS A 34 -5.42 21.17 -5.97
CA LYS A 34 -6.41 22.25 -5.95
C LYS A 34 -6.09 23.33 -4.91
N THR A 35 -5.05 23.13 -4.09
CA THR A 35 -4.66 24.06 -3.03
C THR A 35 -3.67 25.12 -3.51
N SER A 36 -3.70 26.30 -2.90
CA SER A 36 -2.74 27.39 -3.11
C SER A 36 -1.56 27.32 -2.13
N LEU A 37 -1.13 26.12 -1.76
CA LEU A 37 0.01 25.94 -0.86
C LEU A 37 1.32 26.39 -1.53
N ASP A 38 2.21 27.00 -0.74
CA ASP A 38 3.56 27.30 -1.18
C ASP A 38 4.27 26.03 -1.69
N ARG A 39 5.04 26.15 -2.77
CA ARG A 39 5.76 25.03 -3.39
C ARG A 39 6.63 24.23 -2.42
N ARG A 40 7.25 24.90 -1.43
CA ARG A 40 8.06 24.23 -0.40
C ARG A 40 7.21 23.35 0.52
N ARG A 41 6.05 23.85 0.96
CA ARG A 41 5.11 23.09 1.78
C ARG A 41 4.49 21.94 0.99
N LEU A 42 4.12 22.19 -0.26
CA LEU A 42 3.58 21.15 -1.15
C LEU A 42 4.57 19.99 -1.35
N ARG A 43 5.85 20.28 -1.59
CA ARG A 43 6.91 19.27 -1.68
C ARG A 43 7.06 18.48 -0.38
N PHE A 44 7.08 19.17 0.75
CA PHE A 44 7.21 18.53 2.06
C PHE A 44 6.05 17.58 2.36
N VAL A 45 4.81 18.05 2.20
CA VAL A 45 3.60 17.22 2.43
C VAL A 45 3.59 16.04 1.47
N THR A 46 3.84 16.26 0.18
CA THR A 46 3.89 15.18 -0.81
C THR A 46 4.95 14.15 -0.46
N ALA A 47 6.16 14.58 -0.07
CA ALA A 47 7.24 13.69 0.32
C ALA A 47 6.88 12.89 1.59
N ALA A 48 6.35 13.56 2.61
CA ALA A 48 5.92 12.90 3.86
C ALA A 48 4.84 11.85 3.59
N THR A 49 3.82 12.18 2.77
CA THR A 49 2.77 11.24 2.38
C THR A 49 3.31 10.05 1.59
N LEU A 50 4.27 10.25 0.68
CA LEU A 50 4.87 9.16 -0.08
C LEU A 50 5.74 8.25 0.81
N VAL A 51 6.46 8.82 1.78
CA VAL A 51 7.22 8.03 2.77
C VAL A 51 6.29 7.19 3.63
N ASP A 52 5.21 7.78 4.13
CA ASP A 52 4.19 7.06 4.91
C ASP A 52 3.59 5.90 4.10
N SER A 53 3.17 6.18 2.86
CA SER A 53 2.66 5.13 1.96
C SER A 53 3.69 4.03 1.70
N TRP A 54 4.96 4.38 1.48
CA TRP A 54 6.02 3.39 1.29
C TRP A 54 6.18 2.47 2.51
N ILE A 55 6.14 3.03 3.73
CA ILE A 55 6.20 2.26 4.97
C ILE A 55 4.99 1.32 5.08
N CYS A 56 3.78 1.80 4.76
CA CYS A 56 2.58 0.96 4.75
C CYS A 56 2.65 -0.16 3.70
N ALA A 57 3.19 0.11 2.51
CA ALA A 57 3.39 -0.88 1.46
C ALA A 57 4.37 -1.97 1.91
N LEU A 58 5.48 -1.56 2.53
CA LEU A 58 6.48 -2.46 3.07
C LEU A 58 5.89 -3.33 4.18
N PHE A 59 5.12 -2.73 5.09
CA PHE A 59 4.40 -3.47 6.13
C PHE A 59 3.47 -4.52 5.54
N ALA A 60 2.63 -4.16 4.55
CA ALA A 60 1.74 -5.10 3.88
C ALA A 60 2.49 -6.25 3.19
N ALA A 61 3.61 -5.94 2.52
CA ALA A 61 4.46 -6.95 1.89
C ALA A 61 5.08 -7.91 2.92
N LEU A 62 5.58 -7.38 4.05
CA LEU A 62 6.15 -8.18 5.13
C LEU A 62 5.10 -9.09 5.77
N VAL A 63 3.90 -8.56 6.08
CA VAL A 63 2.78 -9.35 6.60
C VAL A 63 2.44 -10.47 5.62
N TYR A 64 2.33 -10.18 4.32
CA TYR A 64 2.05 -11.19 3.32
C TYR A 64 3.11 -12.30 3.29
N VAL A 65 4.39 -11.93 3.26
CA VAL A 65 5.50 -12.90 3.14
C VAL A 65 5.68 -13.73 4.41
N MET A 66 5.47 -13.14 5.59
CA MET A 66 5.64 -13.81 6.88
C MET A 66 4.43 -14.66 7.29
N ALA A 67 3.21 -14.21 6.99
CA ALA A 67 2.00 -14.92 7.41
C ALA A 67 1.54 -16.00 6.41
N ALA A 68 1.87 -15.87 5.12
CA ALA A 68 1.50 -16.86 4.12
C ALA A 68 2.03 -18.29 4.44
N PRO A 69 3.28 -18.49 4.90
CA PRO A 69 3.78 -19.83 5.26
C PRO A 69 3.18 -20.39 6.56
N ALA A 70 2.58 -19.54 7.39
CA ALA A 70 1.95 -19.92 8.66
C ALA A 70 0.45 -20.22 8.51
N SER A 71 -0.09 -20.06 7.30
CA SER A 71 -1.49 -20.34 7.00
C SER A 71 -1.74 -21.85 6.88
N GLN A 72 -3.00 -22.25 6.85
CA GLN A 72 -3.39 -23.62 6.53
C GLN A 72 -2.85 -24.04 5.15
N PRO A 73 -2.59 -25.34 4.90
CA PRO A 73 -1.90 -25.80 3.69
C PRO A 73 -2.59 -25.37 2.38
N ASP A 74 -3.92 -25.43 2.33
CA ASP A 74 -4.74 -24.99 1.19
C ASP A 74 -4.61 -23.47 0.93
N MET A 75 -4.61 -22.66 1.98
CA MET A 75 -4.41 -21.21 1.89
C MET A 75 -2.96 -20.85 1.57
N THR A 76 -2.00 -21.63 2.05
CA THR A 76 -0.57 -21.44 1.77
C THR A 76 -0.29 -21.58 0.27
N ASP A 77 -0.81 -22.63 -0.35
CA ASP A 77 -0.66 -22.88 -1.80
C ASP A 77 -1.28 -21.73 -2.61
N PHE A 78 -2.45 -21.23 -2.19
CA PHE A 78 -3.07 -20.04 -2.76
C PHE A 78 -2.14 -18.83 -2.67
N TYR A 79 -1.61 -18.51 -1.49
CA TYR A 79 -0.76 -17.33 -1.31
C TYR A 79 0.58 -17.42 -2.04
N VAL A 80 1.15 -18.63 -2.19
CA VAL A 80 2.36 -18.86 -2.98
C VAL A 80 2.07 -18.60 -4.46
N MET A 81 0.96 -19.14 -4.98
CA MET A 81 0.55 -18.93 -6.37
C MET A 81 0.36 -17.45 -6.71
N TYR A 82 -0.29 -16.68 -5.82
CA TYR A 82 -0.59 -15.26 -6.06
C TYR A 82 0.47 -14.29 -5.56
N ARG A 83 1.54 -14.75 -4.87
CA ARG A 83 2.61 -13.90 -4.34
C ARG A 83 3.14 -12.86 -5.33
N PRO A 84 3.53 -13.20 -6.58
CA PRO A 84 4.06 -12.19 -7.51
C PRO A 84 3.01 -11.14 -7.88
N ALA A 85 1.75 -11.54 -8.07
CA ALA A 85 0.66 -10.62 -8.37
C ALA A 85 0.38 -9.69 -7.18
N SER A 86 0.26 -10.24 -5.98
CA SER A 86 0.03 -9.50 -4.74
C SER A 86 1.10 -8.43 -4.49
N LEU A 87 2.38 -8.80 -4.59
CA LEU A 87 3.49 -7.85 -4.43
C LEU A 87 3.55 -6.84 -5.59
N GLY A 88 3.22 -7.28 -6.80
CA GLY A 88 3.10 -6.42 -7.98
C GLY A 88 2.05 -5.33 -7.80
N VAL A 89 0.89 -5.65 -7.21
CA VAL A 89 -0.17 -4.67 -6.91
C VAL A 89 0.33 -3.60 -5.95
N LEU A 90 1.03 -3.97 -4.87
CA LEU A 90 1.60 -3.01 -3.92
C LEU A 90 2.55 -2.03 -4.64
N LEU A 91 3.43 -2.56 -5.49
CA LEU A 91 4.38 -1.77 -6.26
C LEU A 91 3.68 -0.83 -7.25
N VAL A 92 2.72 -1.34 -8.03
CA VAL A 92 2.00 -0.55 -9.04
C VAL A 92 1.23 0.60 -8.37
N LEU A 93 0.55 0.33 -7.25
CA LEU A 93 -0.16 1.35 -6.48
C LEU A 93 0.81 2.43 -5.96
N PHE A 94 1.96 2.02 -5.41
CA PHE A 94 2.97 2.97 -4.95
C PHE A 94 3.51 3.85 -6.09
N LEU A 95 3.87 3.25 -7.23
CA LEU A 95 4.36 3.98 -8.41
C LEU A 95 3.31 4.96 -8.95
N ALA A 96 2.03 4.58 -8.94
CA ALA A 96 0.95 5.47 -9.33
C ALA A 96 0.88 6.71 -8.43
N GLN A 97 1.01 6.54 -7.11
CA GLN A 97 1.03 7.65 -6.15
C GLN A 97 2.25 8.57 -6.39
N VAL A 98 3.44 8.00 -6.63
CA VAL A 98 4.64 8.78 -6.97
C VAL A 98 4.38 9.63 -8.22
N GLY A 99 3.80 9.04 -9.27
CA GLY A 99 3.42 9.76 -10.49
C GLY A 99 2.43 10.91 -10.21
N TYR A 100 1.44 10.68 -9.34
CA TYR A 100 0.51 11.72 -8.90
C TYR A 100 1.19 12.83 -8.09
N GLY A 101 2.09 12.49 -7.18
CA GLY A 101 2.85 13.44 -6.36
C GLY A 101 3.74 14.34 -7.22
N ILE A 102 4.45 13.78 -8.20
CA ILE A 102 5.26 14.55 -9.16
C ILE A 102 4.37 15.53 -9.95
N ARG A 103 3.22 15.08 -10.43
CA ARG A 103 2.25 15.94 -11.14
C ARG A 103 1.68 17.04 -10.25
N ALA A 104 1.54 16.80 -8.95
CA ALA A 104 1.09 17.82 -8.00
C ALA A 104 2.14 18.91 -7.79
N ILE A 105 3.41 18.53 -7.63
CA ILE A 105 4.52 19.48 -7.40
C ILE A 105 4.84 20.33 -8.64
N ARG A 106 4.66 19.79 -9.86
CA ARG A 106 5.00 20.48 -11.11
C ARG A 106 3.96 21.49 -11.62
N ARG A 107 2.88 21.75 -10.87
CA ARG A 107 1.96 22.87 -11.17
C ARG A 107 2.64 24.23 -10.94
#